data_AF-A0A8J6UC76-F1
#
_entry.id   AF-A0A8J6UC76-F1
#
_cell.length_a   1.000
_cell.length_b   1.000
_cell.length_c   1.000
_cell.angle_alpha   90.00
_cell.angle_beta   90.00
_cell.angle_gamma   90.00
#
_symmetry.space_group_name_H-M   'P 1'
#
loop_
_entity.id
_entity.type
_entity.pdbx_description
1 polymer ?
#
loop_
_entity_poly.entity_id
_entity_poly.type
_entity_poly.pdbx_seq_one_letter_code
_entity_poly.pdbx_strand_id
1 'polypeptide(L)'
;MIFHFLKYIKPIWYFNLKPEVDYAYFPSEELLDKYGVDLALDANFVSDIAQRRDLAWRGFQLGCIQTTGETGMDIWRDEHIPLEDEYCFLRKYFHKAWVFYVLVIRLTLFHNPLKELKAFFKTQHIKRLAMYKNHIPYKDYESFASDLIIKRPLVSIVIPTLNRYEYLKNVFKDLERQTYKHFEVIVVDQTDDFKEEFYLGWNLDLKYWHQKEKALWRARNEAIALAKGDYILLYDDDSRVEVNWIEQHLKTLDFFKADVSSGVSLSVVGAEIPEHYSYFRWSDQLDTGNVLLKKSIFEKVGYFDRQFEGQRMGDGEFGLRCYLAGYKNISNPKAKRMHLKAEQGGLRQMGSWDGWRPKKLFGPRPVPSVLYLTRTYFGKILTLYFVLQGIMPSLVSYKFKNSRVLKLISFCLIPLFLPFVLVQVLISWRLSTHKMNKGIWW
;
A
#
# COMPACT_ATOMS: atom_id res chain seq x y z
N MET A 1 7.68 -17.41 0.02
CA MET A 1 7.18 -16.48 -1.01
C MET A 1 6.50 -17.32 -2.07
N ILE A 2 5.44 -16.80 -2.71
CA ILE A 2 4.72 -17.55 -3.76
C ILE A 2 5.66 -18.05 -4.87
N PHE A 3 6.58 -17.20 -5.34
CA PHE A 3 7.71 -17.56 -6.21
C PHE A 3 8.96 -16.83 -5.71
N HIS A 4 10.14 -17.45 -5.78
CA HIS A 4 11.36 -16.87 -5.21
C HIS A 4 11.87 -15.68 -6.01
N PHE A 5 11.68 -15.67 -7.33
CA PHE A 5 12.12 -14.57 -8.18
C PHE A 5 11.33 -13.28 -7.95
N LEU A 6 10.19 -13.36 -7.26
CA LEU A 6 9.42 -12.18 -6.86
C LEU A 6 10.23 -11.22 -5.99
N LYS A 7 11.21 -11.73 -5.21
CA LYS A 7 12.12 -10.89 -4.39
C LYS A 7 12.92 -9.88 -5.21
N TYR A 8 13.18 -10.17 -6.48
CA TYR A 8 13.91 -9.27 -7.37
C TYR A 8 13.02 -8.20 -7.98
N ILE A 9 11.70 -8.40 -8.04
CA ILE A 9 10.77 -7.48 -8.72
C ILE A 9 9.91 -6.70 -7.72
N LYS A 10 9.41 -7.38 -6.68
CA LYS A 10 8.60 -6.81 -5.60
C LYS A 10 9.20 -7.17 -4.23
N PRO A 11 10.41 -6.68 -3.90
CA PRO A 11 11.11 -7.04 -2.66
C PRO A 11 10.34 -6.71 -1.38
N ILE A 12 9.56 -5.63 -1.38
CA ILE A 12 8.91 -5.07 -0.18
C ILE A 12 7.39 -5.22 -0.19
N TRP A 13 6.89 -6.26 -0.87
CA TRP A 13 5.46 -6.55 -0.92
C TRP A 13 4.99 -7.27 0.34
N TYR A 14 3.88 -6.84 0.93
CA TYR A 14 3.40 -7.33 2.24
C TYR A 14 3.31 -8.86 2.30
N PHE A 15 2.72 -9.46 1.27
CA PHE A 15 2.49 -10.91 1.17
C PHE A 15 3.76 -11.75 0.96
N ASN A 16 4.94 -11.12 0.94
CA ASN A 16 6.21 -11.85 1.07
C ASN A 16 6.50 -12.26 2.51
N LEU A 17 5.89 -11.60 3.50
CA LEU A 17 6.07 -11.87 4.93
C LEU A 17 4.93 -12.73 5.46
N LYS A 18 5.21 -13.59 6.45
CA LYS A 18 4.20 -14.43 7.08
C LYS A 18 3.50 -13.63 8.19
N PRO A 19 2.17 -13.47 8.15
CA PRO A 19 1.42 -12.82 9.22
C PRO A 19 1.15 -13.80 10.37
N GLU A 20 0.72 -13.28 11.53
CA GLU A 20 0.27 -14.09 12.67
C GLU A 20 -0.94 -14.97 12.32
N VAL A 21 -1.85 -14.42 11.51
CA VAL A 21 -3.03 -15.11 10.98
C VAL A 21 -3.01 -15.04 9.47
N ASP A 22 -3.03 -16.21 8.82
CA ASP A 22 -3.16 -16.34 7.38
C ASP A 22 -4.62 -16.63 7.02
N TYR A 23 -5.24 -15.70 6.28
CA TYR A 23 -6.61 -15.83 5.78
C TYR A 23 -6.67 -16.47 4.40
N ALA A 24 -5.78 -17.42 4.14
CA ALA A 24 -5.69 -18.08 2.83
C ALA A 24 -5.49 -17.07 1.69
N TYR A 25 -4.61 -16.06 1.88
CA TYR A 25 -4.42 -15.00 0.88
C TYR A 25 -4.20 -15.58 -0.52
N PHE A 26 -3.46 -16.68 -0.59
CA PHE A 26 -3.29 -17.50 -1.78
C PHE A 26 -4.25 -18.71 -1.71
N PRO A 27 -5.40 -18.67 -2.41
CA PRO A 27 -6.41 -19.73 -2.31
C PRO A 27 -5.92 -21.05 -2.91
N SER A 28 -6.37 -22.17 -2.34
CA SER A 28 -6.26 -23.49 -2.97
C SER A 28 -7.26 -23.63 -4.12
N GLU A 29 -7.11 -24.70 -4.92
CA GLU A 29 -8.06 -25.07 -5.97
C GLU A 29 -9.47 -25.30 -5.41
N GLU A 30 -9.61 -26.10 -4.35
CA GLU A 30 -10.89 -26.34 -3.67
C GLU A 30 -11.59 -25.05 -3.23
N LEU A 31 -10.79 -24.08 -2.77
CA LEU A 31 -11.30 -22.80 -2.31
C LEU A 31 -11.75 -21.92 -3.48
N LEU A 32 -11.03 -21.94 -4.60
CA LEU A 32 -11.46 -21.25 -5.81
C LEU A 32 -12.77 -21.83 -6.34
N ASP A 33 -12.90 -23.16 -6.38
CA ASP A 33 -14.13 -23.85 -6.78
C ASP A 33 -15.31 -23.45 -5.88
N LYS A 34 -15.09 -23.41 -4.56
CA LYS A 34 -16.10 -22.96 -3.59
C LYS A 34 -16.60 -21.55 -3.88
N TYR A 35 -15.73 -20.65 -4.30
CA TYR A 35 -16.08 -19.27 -4.67
C TYR A 35 -16.49 -19.11 -6.15
N GLY A 36 -16.68 -20.23 -6.88
CA GLY A 36 -17.12 -20.24 -8.27
C GLY A 36 -16.08 -19.68 -9.23
N VAL A 37 -14.80 -19.78 -8.90
CA VAL A 37 -13.68 -19.29 -9.69
C VAL A 37 -13.04 -20.45 -10.45
N ASP A 38 -13.51 -20.70 -11.66
CA ASP A 38 -12.97 -21.76 -12.53
C ASP A 38 -11.60 -21.35 -13.11
N LEU A 39 -10.53 -21.94 -12.57
CA LEU A 39 -9.17 -21.74 -13.02
C LEU A 39 -8.46 -23.08 -13.19
N ALA A 40 -8.19 -23.47 -14.44
CA ALA A 40 -7.38 -24.64 -14.72
C ALA A 40 -5.90 -24.43 -14.35
N LEU A 41 -5.24 -25.52 -13.92
CA LEU A 41 -3.79 -25.58 -13.78
C LEU A 41 -3.09 -25.26 -15.11
N ASP A 42 -1.97 -24.55 -15.06
CA ASP A 42 -1.23 -24.13 -16.25
C ASP A 42 -0.11 -25.12 -16.58
N ALA A 43 -0.32 -25.91 -17.65
CA ALA A 43 0.63 -26.93 -18.11
C ALA A 43 2.00 -26.38 -18.57
N ASN A 44 2.16 -25.06 -18.69
CA ASN A 44 3.48 -24.45 -18.94
C ASN A 44 4.44 -24.57 -17.75
N PHE A 45 3.93 -24.79 -16.54
CA PHE A 45 4.76 -25.06 -15.37
C PHE A 45 5.07 -26.55 -15.28
N VAL A 46 6.35 -26.87 -15.08
CA VAL A 46 6.88 -28.23 -15.10
C VAL A 46 6.56 -28.98 -13.81
N SER A 47 6.61 -28.29 -12.67
CA SER A 47 6.31 -28.90 -11.37
C SER A 47 4.86 -28.68 -10.93
N ASP A 48 4.26 -29.71 -10.32
CA ASP A 48 2.93 -29.64 -9.69
C ASP A 48 2.84 -28.48 -8.69
N ILE A 49 3.89 -28.27 -7.90
CA ILE A 49 3.92 -27.19 -6.93
C ILE A 49 3.85 -25.80 -7.59
N ALA A 50 4.53 -25.60 -8.71
CA ALA A 50 4.49 -24.33 -9.43
C ALA A 50 3.14 -24.12 -10.13
N GLN A 51 2.50 -25.19 -10.64
CA GLN A 51 1.14 -25.12 -11.20
C GLN A 51 0.13 -24.65 -10.14
N ARG A 52 0.18 -25.23 -8.93
CA ARG A 52 -0.68 -24.83 -7.81
C ARG A 52 -0.41 -23.41 -7.32
N ARG A 53 0.86 -23.01 -7.20
CA ARG A 53 1.26 -21.64 -6.81
C ARG A 53 0.81 -20.61 -7.87
N ASP A 54 0.90 -20.95 -9.15
CA ASP A 54 0.39 -20.10 -10.23
C ASP A 54 -1.14 -19.94 -10.17
N LEU A 55 -1.87 -21.03 -9.93
CA LEU A 55 -3.33 -21.02 -9.75
C LEU A 55 -3.72 -20.16 -8.53
N ALA A 56 -3.05 -20.32 -7.40
CA ALA A 56 -3.27 -19.51 -6.20
C ALA A 56 -2.95 -18.03 -6.43
N TRP A 57 -1.87 -17.73 -7.17
CA TRP A 57 -1.53 -16.36 -7.59
C TRP A 57 -2.62 -15.75 -8.47
N ARG A 58 -3.16 -16.50 -9.45
CA ARG A 58 -4.28 -16.01 -10.29
C ARG A 58 -5.51 -15.72 -9.45
N GLY A 59 -5.89 -16.63 -8.55
CA GLY A 59 -6.99 -16.43 -7.60
C GLY A 59 -6.85 -15.16 -6.77
N PHE A 60 -5.67 -14.95 -6.16
CA PHE A 60 -5.37 -13.73 -5.43
C PHE A 60 -5.52 -12.47 -6.30
N GLN A 61 -5.02 -12.51 -7.54
CA GLN A 61 -5.07 -11.37 -8.45
C GLN A 61 -6.48 -11.07 -8.97
N LEU A 62 -7.34 -12.07 -9.11
CA LEU A 62 -8.76 -11.90 -9.47
C LEU A 62 -9.62 -11.35 -8.34
N GLY A 63 -9.04 -11.17 -7.15
CA GLY A 63 -9.73 -10.62 -5.99
C GLY A 63 -10.47 -11.66 -5.15
N CYS A 64 -10.03 -12.92 -5.16
CA CYS A 64 -10.57 -13.95 -4.25
C CYS A 64 -10.31 -13.56 -2.79
N ILE A 65 -11.38 -13.32 -2.04
CA ILE A 65 -11.41 -12.95 -0.64
C ILE A 65 -12.30 -13.95 0.07
N GLN A 66 -11.69 -14.71 0.96
CA GLN A 66 -12.35 -15.73 1.76
C GLN A 66 -13.08 -15.05 2.90
N THR A 67 -14.31 -15.42 3.21
CA THR A 67 -15.11 -14.81 4.28
C THR A 67 -15.13 -15.65 5.56
N THR A 68 -14.65 -16.90 5.51
CA THR A 68 -14.64 -17.84 6.63
C THR A 68 -13.22 -18.35 6.94
N GLY A 69 -13.06 -19.18 7.98
CA GLY A 69 -11.76 -19.63 8.49
C GLY A 69 -11.09 -20.73 7.67
N GLU A 70 -11.21 -20.71 6.34
CA GLU A 70 -10.58 -21.71 5.48
C GLU A 70 -9.06 -21.58 5.42
N THR A 71 -8.39 -22.71 5.17
CA THR A 71 -6.95 -22.77 4.95
C THR A 71 -6.63 -22.65 3.45
N GLY A 72 -5.69 -21.77 3.12
CA GLY A 72 -5.19 -21.61 1.76
C GLY A 72 -3.94 -22.44 1.49
N MET A 73 -3.25 -22.07 0.42
CA MET A 73 -1.94 -22.62 0.12
C MET A 73 -0.87 -22.06 1.06
N ASP A 74 -0.12 -22.93 1.75
CA ASP A 74 1.01 -22.51 2.59
C ASP A 74 2.24 -22.19 1.74
N ILE A 75 2.38 -20.92 1.36
CA ILE A 75 3.47 -20.43 0.50
C ILE A 75 4.75 -20.06 1.26
N TRP A 76 4.77 -20.24 2.59
CA TRP A 76 5.92 -19.93 3.44
C TRP A 76 6.74 -21.16 3.79
N ARG A 77 6.26 -22.36 3.48
CA ARG A 77 7.09 -23.57 3.45
C ARG A 77 8.16 -23.42 2.38
N ASP A 78 9.39 -23.79 2.76
CA ASP A 78 10.51 -23.85 1.84
C ASP A 78 10.33 -25.06 0.94
N GLU A 79 10.01 -24.80 -0.32
CA GLU A 79 9.81 -25.82 -1.34
C GLU A 79 10.60 -25.43 -2.57
N HIS A 80 11.24 -26.44 -3.16
CA HIS A 80 12.05 -26.22 -4.35
C HIS A 80 11.17 -25.95 -5.58
N ILE A 81 11.22 -24.73 -6.10
CA ILE A 81 10.63 -24.38 -7.40
C ILE A 81 11.73 -24.50 -8.48
N PRO A 82 11.51 -25.28 -9.55
CA PRO A 82 12.44 -25.35 -10.66
C PRO A 82 12.72 -23.98 -11.29
N LEU A 83 13.96 -23.77 -11.75
CA LEU A 83 14.38 -22.52 -12.37
C LEU A 83 13.54 -22.14 -13.61
N GLU A 84 13.09 -23.14 -14.36
CA GLU A 84 12.21 -22.96 -15.52
C GLU A 84 10.85 -22.40 -15.08
N ASP A 85 10.30 -22.87 -13.96
CA ASP A 85 9.02 -22.41 -13.43
C ASP A 85 9.11 -20.98 -12.87
N GLU A 86 10.22 -20.63 -12.23
CA GLU A 86 10.50 -19.25 -11.81
C GLU A 86 10.49 -18.28 -13.02
N TYR A 87 11.15 -18.66 -14.12
CA TYR A 87 11.13 -17.84 -15.35
C TYR A 87 9.77 -17.86 -16.06
N CYS A 88 9.05 -18.98 -16.04
CA CYS A 88 7.68 -19.08 -16.55
C CYS A 88 6.77 -18.06 -15.85
N PHE A 89 6.77 -18.06 -14.51
CA PHE A 89 6.06 -17.08 -13.69
C PHE A 89 6.42 -15.64 -14.06
N LEU A 90 7.72 -15.33 -14.18
CA LEU A 90 8.16 -13.99 -14.54
C LEU A 90 7.62 -13.53 -15.90
N ARG A 91 7.68 -14.40 -16.92
CA ARG A 91 7.21 -14.09 -18.28
C ARG A 91 5.70 -13.92 -18.35
N LYS A 92 4.97 -14.73 -17.58
CA LYS A 92 3.51 -14.70 -17.53
C LYS A 92 2.99 -13.39 -16.91
N TYR A 93 3.63 -12.89 -15.85
CA TYR A 93 3.07 -11.77 -15.06
C TYR A 93 3.77 -10.43 -15.21
N PHE A 94 5.04 -10.41 -15.62
CA PHE A 94 5.83 -9.18 -15.66
C PHE A 94 6.27 -8.82 -17.08
N HIS A 95 6.56 -7.54 -17.30
CA HIS A 95 7.08 -7.07 -18.57
C HIS A 95 8.46 -7.69 -18.86
N LYS A 96 8.76 -8.00 -20.14
CA LYS A 96 10.02 -8.65 -20.57
C LYS A 96 11.31 -8.01 -20.04
N ALA A 97 11.29 -6.69 -19.84
CA ALA A 97 12.42 -5.95 -19.24
C ALA A 97 12.73 -6.41 -17.81
N TRP A 98 11.71 -6.74 -17.01
CA TRP A 98 11.90 -7.29 -15.66
C TRP A 98 12.43 -8.72 -15.69
N VAL A 99 11.97 -9.54 -16.63
CA VAL A 99 12.50 -10.90 -16.81
C VAL A 99 14.00 -10.86 -17.13
N PHE A 100 14.40 -9.98 -18.05
CA PHE A 100 15.81 -9.75 -18.38
C PHE A 100 16.61 -9.17 -17.20
N TYR A 101 16.04 -8.20 -16.49
CA TYR A 101 16.64 -7.65 -15.27
C TYR A 101 16.93 -8.74 -14.22
N VAL A 102 16.01 -9.68 -14.01
CA VAL A 102 16.25 -10.79 -13.08
C VAL A 102 17.38 -11.68 -13.58
N LEU A 103 17.42 -12.05 -14.87
CA LEU A 103 18.55 -12.79 -15.44
C LEU A 103 19.89 -12.09 -15.18
N VAL A 104 19.98 -10.79 -15.45
CA VAL A 104 21.21 -10.01 -15.19
C VAL A 104 21.61 -10.09 -13.72
N ILE A 105 20.67 -9.92 -12.78
CA ILE A 105 20.95 -10.05 -11.34
C ILE A 105 21.40 -11.46 -10.97
N ARG A 106 20.78 -12.49 -11.52
CA ARG A 106 21.15 -13.89 -11.24
C ARG A 106 22.59 -14.16 -11.64
N LEU A 107 22.99 -13.69 -12.83
CA LEU A 107 24.35 -13.82 -13.36
C LEU A 107 25.36 -12.98 -12.57
N THR A 108 25.03 -11.75 -12.17
CA THR A 108 25.94 -10.92 -11.36
C THR A 108 26.12 -11.46 -9.94
N LEU A 109 25.13 -12.18 -9.42
CA LEU A 109 25.22 -12.91 -8.15
C LEU A 109 25.84 -14.31 -8.31
N PHE A 110 26.55 -14.57 -9.42
CA PHE A 110 27.31 -15.80 -9.67
C PHE A 110 26.48 -17.10 -9.62
N HIS A 111 25.18 -17.04 -9.93
CA HIS A 111 24.42 -18.26 -10.19
C HIS A 111 24.90 -18.92 -11.48
N ASN A 112 24.75 -20.25 -11.59
CA ASN A 112 25.30 -21.02 -12.71
C ASN A 112 24.76 -20.50 -14.07
N PRO A 113 25.62 -19.89 -14.91
CA PRO A 113 25.16 -19.18 -16.10
C PRO A 113 24.54 -20.11 -17.14
N LEU A 114 25.04 -21.34 -17.27
CA LEU A 114 24.50 -22.33 -18.21
C LEU A 114 23.08 -22.75 -17.81
N LYS A 115 22.82 -22.97 -16.53
CA LYS A 115 21.48 -23.30 -16.02
C LYS A 115 20.50 -22.14 -16.19
N GLU A 116 20.93 -20.91 -15.84
CA GLU A 116 20.11 -19.69 -15.99
C GLU A 116 19.74 -19.42 -17.44
N LEU A 117 20.72 -19.43 -18.35
CA LEU A 117 20.47 -19.18 -19.78
C LEU A 117 19.59 -20.28 -20.39
N LYS A 118 19.83 -21.56 -20.06
CA LYS A 118 19.00 -22.67 -20.52
C LYS A 118 17.54 -22.48 -20.11
N ALA A 119 17.27 -22.20 -18.83
CA ALA A 119 15.91 -21.99 -18.33
C ALA A 119 15.26 -20.73 -18.91
N PHE A 120 16.03 -19.64 -19.03
CA PHE A 120 15.58 -18.39 -19.63
C PHE A 120 15.14 -18.59 -21.09
N PHE A 121 15.93 -19.27 -21.92
CA PHE A 121 15.59 -19.50 -23.32
C PHE A 121 14.50 -20.56 -23.50
N LYS A 122 14.46 -21.61 -22.66
CA LYS A 122 13.41 -22.64 -22.74
C LYS A 122 12.01 -22.04 -22.57
N THR A 123 11.87 -21.03 -21.71
CA THR A 123 10.60 -20.37 -21.41
C THR A 123 10.27 -19.21 -22.37
N GLN A 124 11.08 -18.93 -23.40
CA GLN A 124 10.89 -17.73 -24.25
C GLN A 124 9.54 -17.66 -24.99
N HIS A 125 8.90 -18.81 -25.20
CA HIS A 125 7.60 -18.93 -25.88
C HIS A 125 6.41 -18.51 -25.00
N ILE A 126 6.61 -18.42 -23.68
CA ILE A 126 5.56 -18.03 -22.72
C ILE A 126 5.13 -16.58 -22.97
N LYS A 127 3.83 -16.37 -23.17
CA LYS A 127 3.22 -15.06 -23.39
C LYS A 127 2.77 -14.45 -22.07
N ARG A 128 2.86 -13.12 -21.98
CA ARG A 128 2.35 -12.37 -20.82
C ARG A 128 0.82 -12.42 -20.79
N LEU A 129 0.27 -12.76 -19.63
CA LEU A 129 -1.17 -12.78 -19.39
C LEU A 129 -1.70 -11.35 -19.18
N ALA A 130 -2.85 -11.05 -19.77
CA ALA A 130 -3.61 -9.84 -19.46
C ALA A 130 -4.29 -10.03 -18.09
N MET A 131 -3.64 -9.54 -17.05
CA MET A 131 -4.14 -9.57 -15.68
C MET A 131 -5.40 -8.69 -15.52
N TYR A 132 -6.21 -8.97 -14.50
CA TYR A 132 -7.34 -8.15 -14.03
C TYR A 132 -8.62 -8.16 -14.89
N LYS A 133 -8.58 -8.77 -16.08
CA LYS A 133 -9.79 -9.12 -16.82
C LYS A 133 -10.52 -10.25 -16.08
N ASN A 134 -11.84 -10.14 -15.96
CA ASN A 134 -12.73 -11.12 -15.31
C ASN A 134 -12.53 -11.28 -13.78
N HIS A 135 -12.35 -10.17 -13.06
CA HIS A 135 -12.34 -10.17 -11.59
C HIS A 135 -13.63 -10.75 -10.99
N ILE A 136 -13.58 -11.17 -9.73
CA ILE A 136 -14.76 -11.67 -9.01
C ILE A 136 -15.71 -10.50 -8.71
N PRO A 137 -16.96 -10.51 -9.20
CA PRO A 137 -17.85 -9.35 -9.11
C PRO A 137 -18.54 -9.17 -7.75
N TYR A 138 -18.49 -10.16 -6.84
CA TYR A 138 -19.21 -10.19 -5.56
C TYR A 138 -20.66 -9.66 -5.67
N LYS A 139 -21.48 -10.34 -6.50
CA LYS A 139 -22.82 -9.86 -6.89
C LYS A 139 -23.74 -9.59 -5.69
N ASP A 140 -23.61 -10.39 -4.64
CA ASP A 140 -24.43 -10.27 -3.42
C ASP A 140 -24.07 -9.04 -2.59
N TYR A 141 -22.93 -8.38 -2.86
CA TYR A 141 -22.53 -7.18 -2.13
C TYR A 141 -23.58 -6.09 -2.23
N GLU A 142 -24.15 -5.81 -3.41
CA GLU A 142 -25.10 -4.70 -3.56
C GLU A 142 -26.38 -4.92 -2.74
N SER A 143 -26.93 -6.14 -2.77
CA SER A 143 -28.14 -6.51 -2.02
C SER A 143 -27.88 -6.86 -0.55
N PHE A 144 -26.62 -6.99 -0.12
CA PHE A 144 -26.29 -7.37 1.25
C PHE A 144 -26.81 -6.33 2.26
N ALA A 145 -27.66 -6.79 3.17
CA ALA A 145 -28.12 -6.03 4.33
C ALA A 145 -27.07 -6.14 5.45
N SER A 146 -26.37 -5.04 5.71
CA SER A 146 -25.30 -5.02 6.72
C SER A 146 -25.86 -4.83 8.12
N ASP A 147 -25.60 -5.81 8.99
CA ASP A 147 -25.86 -5.73 10.43
C ASP A 147 -25.11 -4.56 11.06
N LEU A 148 -23.89 -4.27 10.56
CA LEU A 148 -23.09 -3.17 11.07
C LEU A 148 -23.75 -1.81 10.78
N ILE A 149 -24.35 -1.63 9.61
CA ILE A 149 -25.13 -0.43 9.29
C ILE A 149 -26.37 -0.34 10.18
N ILE A 150 -27.07 -1.46 10.41
CA ILE A 150 -28.29 -1.50 11.25
C ILE A 150 -27.97 -1.15 12.72
N LYS A 151 -26.87 -1.69 13.27
CA LYS A 151 -26.42 -1.44 14.64
C LYS A 151 -25.94 -0.01 14.87
N ARG A 152 -25.59 0.70 13.80
CA ARG A 152 -25.12 2.09 13.81
C ARG A 152 -24.01 2.34 14.86
N PRO A 153 -22.84 1.67 14.80
CA PRO A 153 -21.73 1.98 15.71
C PRO A 153 -21.19 3.41 15.51
N LEU A 154 -20.65 4.04 16.55
CA LEU A 154 -20.08 5.38 16.39
C LEU A 154 -18.80 5.31 15.52
N VAL A 155 -18.72 6.17 14.52
CA VAL A 155 -17.52 6.35 13.67
C VAL A 155 -16.83 7.68 14.03
N SER A 156 -15.54 7.66 14.35
CA SER A 156 -14.76 8.89 14.55
C SER A 156 -13.95 9.19 13.30
N ILE A 157 -14.28 10.31 12.65
CA ILE A 157 -13.57 10.79 11.45
C ILE A 157 -12.40 11.66 11.90
N VAL A 158 -11.18 11.26 11.54
CA VAL A 158 -9.94 11.96 11.96
C VAL A 158 -9.33 12.70 10.79
N ILE A 159 -9.25 14.02 10.90
CA ILE A 159 -8.80 14.94 9.85
C ILE A 159 -7.69 15.84 10.40
N PRO A 160 -6.42 15.57 10.07
CA PRO A 160 -5.36 16.55 10.27
C PRO A 160 -5.44 17.63 9.19
N THR A 161 -5.29 18.90 9.56
CA THR A 161 -5.27 20.02 8.61
C THR A 161 -4.08 20.94 8.83
N LEU A 162 -3.60 21.56 7.75
CA LEU A 162 -2.56 22.59 7.79
C LEU A 162 -2.69 23.53 6.59
N ASN A 163 -3.07 24.78 6.85
CA ASN A 163 -3.20 25.86 5.86
C ASN A 163 -4.17 25.51 4.71
N ARG A 164 -5.31 24.89 5.00
CA ARG A 164 -6.24 24.34 3.98
C ARG A 164 -7.74 24.57 4.25
N TYR A 165 -8.10 25.64 4.94
CA TYR A 165 -9.50 25.95 5.28
C TYR A 165 -10.49 25.88 4.09
N GLU A 166 -10.10 26.37 2.91
CA GLU A 166 -10.95 26.30 1.71
C GLU A 166 -11.30 24.87 1.28
N TYR A 167 -10.35 23.95 1.41
CA TYR A 167 -10.58 22.54 1.10
C TYR A 167 -11.37 21.86 2.23
N LEU A 168 -11.01 22.15 3.48
CA LEU A 168 -11.68 21.60 4.66
C LEU A 168 -13.17 22.00 4.72
N LYS A 169 -13.51 23.21 4.25
CA LYS A 169 -14.91 23.66 4.11
C LYS A 169 -15.72 22.73 3.20
N ASN A 170 -15.12 22.25 2.11
CA ASN A 170 -15.77 21.31 1.20
C ASN A 170 -15.87 19.91 1.81
N VAL A 171 -14.86 19.50 2.57
CA VAL A 171 -14.91 18.26 3.37
C VAL A 171 -16.09 18.29 4.33
N PHE A 172 -16.27 19.35 5.12
CA PHE A 172 -17.40 19.47 6.04
C PHE A 172 -18.76 19.41 5.32
N LYS A 173 -18.92 20.10 4.19
CA LYS A 173 -20.13 20.00 3.36
C LYS A 173 -20.40 18.59 2.83
N ASP A 174 -19.37 17.81 2.52
CA ASP A 174 -19.54 16.41 2.11
C ASP A 174 -19.95 15.53 3.30
N LEU A 175 -19.40 15.81 4.49
CA LEU A 175 -19.74 15.10 5.73
C LEU A 175 -21.18 15.37 6.18
N GLU A 176 -21.66 16.61 6.11
CA GLU A 176 -23.06 16.95 6.45
C GLU A 176 -24.07 16.21 5.57
N ARG A 177 -23.67 15.87 4.34
CA ARG A 177 -24.49 15.16 3.35
C ARG A 177 -24.41 13.63 3.45
N GLN A 178 -23.60 13.07 4.35
CA GLN A 178 -23.50 11.62 4.49
C GLN A 178 -24.84 11.01 4.90
N THR A 179 -25.20 9.86 4.32
CA THR A 179 -26.42 9.12 4.66
C THR A 179 -26.31 8.47 6.04
N TYR A 180 -25.13 7.97 6.39
CA TYR A 180 -24.82 7.53 7.74
C TYR A 180 -24.62 8.72 8.68
N LYS A 181 -25.41 8.82 9.77
CA LYS A 181 -25.42 9.99 10.66
C LYS A 181 -24.76 9.81 12.02
N HIS A 182 -24.40 8.59 12.42
CA HIS A 182 -23.84 8.34 13.76
C HIS A 182 -22.31 8.41 13.74
N PHE A 183 -21.77 9.61 13.56
CA PHE A 183 -20.34 9.85 13.52
C PHE A 183 -19.97 11.17 14.22
N GLU A 184 -18.75 11.24 14.73
CA GLU A 184 -18.10 12.47 15.19
C GLU A 184 -16.95 12.84 14.24
N VAL A 185 -16.60 14.12 14.21
CA VAL A 185 -15.49 14.65 13.41
C VAL A 185 -14.46 15.27 14.34
N ILE A 186 -13.21 14.84 14.20
CA ILE A 186 -12.09 15.31 15.01
C ILE A 186 -11.06 15.95 14.09
N VAL A 187 -10.87 17.26 14.23
CA VAL A 187 -9.91 18.04 13.44
C VAL A 187 -8.74 18.48 14.28
N VAL A 188 -7.54 18.17 13.82
CA VAL A 188 -6.30 18.66 14.44
C VAL A 188 -5.66 19.65 13.49
N ASP A 189 -5.79 20.93 13.83
CA ASP A 189 -5.29 22.02 13.00
C ASP A 189 -3.86 22.38 13.39
N GLN A 190 -2.96 22.42 12.43
CA GLN A 190 -1.55 22.77 12.62
C GLN A 190 -1.20 24.14 12.03
N THR A 191 -2.22 24.90 11.63
CA THR A 191 -2.09 26.22 11.00
C THR A 191 -1.70 27.27 12.04
N ASP A 192 -0.60 27.97 11.80
CA ASP A 192 -0.12 29.02 12.73
C ASP A 192 -1.18 30.13 12.93
N ASP A 193 -1.89 30.51 11.86
CA ASP A 193 -3.04 31.42 11.86
C ASP A 193 -4.34 30.63 12.14
N PHE A 194 -4.42 30.05 13.35
CA PHE A 194 -5.56 29.25 13.78
C PHE A 194 -6.83 30.09 13.90
N LYS A 195 -7.92 29.65 13.26
CA LYS A 195 -9.20 30.36 13.18
C LYS A 195 -10.28 29.53 13.86
N GLU A 196 -10.53 29.80 15.13
CA GLU A 196 -11.53 29.09 15.90
C GLU A 196 -12.93 29.23 15.30
N GLU A 197 -13.26 30.42 14.79
CA GLU A 197 -14.54 30.74 14.16
C GLU A 197 -14.85 29.88 12.93
N PHE A 198 -13.83 29.31 12.25
CA PHE A 198 -14.03 28.42 11.11
C PHE A 198 -14.78 27.14 11.51
N TYR A 199 -14.62 26.70 12.75
CA TYR A 199 -15.16 25.44 13.24
C TYR A 199 -16.55 25.58 13.87
N LEU A 200 -17.11 26.79 13.94
CA LEU A 200 -18.42 27.05 14.52
C LEU A 200 -19.53 26.99 13.46
N GLY A 201 -20.73 26.55 13.86
CA GLY A 201 -21.94 26.62 13.03
C GLY A 201 -22.14 25.49 12.01
N TRP A 202 -21.27 24.48 12.00
CA TRP A 202 -21.46 23.26 11.19
C TRP A 202 -22.48 22.32 11.83
N ASN A 203 -23.26 21.63 10.99
CA ASN A 203 -24.17 20.58 11.44
C ASN A 203 -23.44 19.24 11.59
N LEU A 204 -22.39 19.24 12.44
CA LEU A 204 -21.49 18.12 12.69
C LEU A 204 -21.20 18.05 14.20
N ASP A 205 -21.09 16.84 14.76
CA ASP A 205 -20.47 16.65 16.08
C ASP A 205 -18.95 16.84 15.93
N LEU A 206 -18.52 18.09 16.03
CA LEU A 206 -17.18 18.53 15.64
C LEU A 206 -16.35 18.88 16.89
N LYS A 207 -15.22 18.19 17.03
CA LYS A 207 -14.15 18.53 17.97
C LYS A 207 -12.94 19.01 17.21
N TYR A 208 -12.30 20.05 17.72
CA TYR A 208 -11.11 20.61 17.10
C TYR A 208 -10.17 21.21 18.12
N TRP A 209 -8.88 21.25 17.81
CA TRP A 209 -7.88 22.01 18.56
C TRP A 209 -6.69 22.37 17.67
N HIS A 210 -5.89 23.32 18.15
CA HIS A 210 -4.65 23.72 17.52
C HIS A 210 -3.47 22.89 18.06
N GLN A 211 -2.74 22.22 17.16
CA GLN A 211 -1.47 21.55 17.42
C GLN A 211 -0.33 22.42 16.90
N LYS A 212 0.44 23.00 17.82
CA LYS A 212 1.58 23.89 17.49
C LYS A 212 2.69 23.19 16.72
N GLU A 213 2.90 21.89 16.97
CA GLU A 213 3.87 21.09 16.21
C GLU A 213 3.28 20.73 14.84
N LYS A 214 4.04 20.97 13.78
CA LYS A 214 3.70 20.57 12.42
C LYS A 214 4.12 19.11 12.20
N ALA A 215 3.26 18.18 12.62
CA ALA A 215 3.49 16.75 12.68
C ALA A 215 2.17 15.97 12.41
N LEU A 216 2.13 15.27 11.27
CA LEU A 216 0.93 14.58 10.76
C LEU A 216 0.57 13.34 11.60
N TRP A 217 1.57 12.51 11.90
CA TRP A 217 1.35 11.27 12.66
C TRP A 217 1.00 11.59 14.10
N ARG A 218 1.64 12.61 14.69
CA ARG A 218 1.25 13.15 15.98
C ARG A 218 -0.22 13.59 15.99
N ALA A 219 -0.63 14.39 15.01
CA ALA A 219 -2.00 14.88 14.90
C ALA A 219 -3.03 13.73 14.79
N ARG A 220 -2.75 12.71 13.97
CA ARG A 220 -3.58 11.50 13.90
C ARG A 220 -3.60 10.76 15.24
N ASN A 221 -2.45 10.57 15.89
CA ASN A 221 -2.36 9.82 17.14
C ASN A 221 -3.14 10.49 18.28
N GLU A 222 -3.01 11.81 18.44
CA GLU A 222 -3.79 12.58 19.43
C GLU A 222 -5.30 12.44 19.19
N ALA A 223 -5.74 12.55 17.94
CA ALA A 223 -7.14 12.39 17.56
C ALA A 223 -7.68 10.98 17.79
N ILE A 224 -6.91 9.94 17.47
CA ILE A 224 -7.31 8.55 17.65
C ILE A 224 -7.41 8.20 19.14
N ALA A 225 -6.50 8.73 19.97
CA ALA A 225 -6.53 8.52 21.41
C ALA A 225 -7.81 9.12 22.05
N LEU A 226 -8.28 10.26 21.54
CA LEU A 226 -9.47 10.96 22.03
C LEU A 226 -10.79 10.54 21.35
N ALA A 227 -10.70 9.78 20.27
CA ALA A 227 -11.86 9.27 19.54
C ALA A 227 -12.76 8.40 20.44
N LYS A 228 -14.08 8.58 20.35
CA LYS A 228 -15.07 7.80 21.10
C LYS A 228 -15.65 6.65 20.28
N GLY A 229 -15.51 6.69 18.97
CA GLY A 229 -16.07 5.72 18.04
C GLY A 229 -15.42 4.34 18.15
N ASP A 230 -16.23 3.32 17.88
CA ASP A 230 -15.77 1.93 17.74
C ASP A 230 -14.91 1.76 16.47
N TYR A 231 -15.09 2.66 15.51
CA TYR A 231 -14.37 2.71 14.24
C TYR A 231 -13.71 4.06 14.04
N ILE A 232 -12.50 4.02 13.49
CA ILE A 232 -11.74 5.20 13.08
C ILE A 232 -11.76 5.30 11.56
N LEU A 233 -12.21 6.45 11.05
CA LEU A 233 -12.18 6.78 9.64
C LEU A 233 -11.14 7.86 9.40
N LEU A 234 -9.99 7.47 8.84
CA LEU A 234 -8.92 8.40 8.53
C LEU A 234 -9.21 9.07 7.19
N TYR A 235 -9.23 10.41 7.20
CA TYR A 235 -9.60 11.23 6.06
C TYR A 235 -8.65 12.41 5.87
N ASP A 236 -8.45 12.85 4.63
CA ASP A 236 -7.62 14.03 4.32
C ASP A 236 -8.50 15.27 4.12
N ASP A 237 -7.90 16.44 4.42
CA ASP A 237 -8.53 17.76 4.32
C ASP A 237 -8.76 18.28 2.88
N ASP A 238 -8.16 17.64 1.86
CA ASP A 238 -8.23 18.02 0.44
C ASP A 238 -8.90 16.97 -0.45
N SER A 239 -10.00 16.42 0.04
CA SER A 239 -10.70 15.29 -0.57
C SER A 239 -12.21 15.52 -0.74
N ARG A 240 -12.80 14.85 -1.73
CA ARG A 240 -14.24 14.81 -1.97
C ARG A 240 -14.76 13.38 -1.95
N VAL A 241 -15.93 13.18 -1.35
CA VAL A 241 -16.55 11.86 -1.18
C VAL A 241 -18.05 11.89 -1.50
N GLU A 242 -18.58 10.73 -1.90
CA GLU A 242 -20.00 10.54 -2.16
C GLU A 242 -20.81 10.43 -0.86
N VAL A 243 -22.13 10.62 -0.94
CA VAL A 243 -23.03 10.65 0.24
C VAL A 243 -23.11 9.33 1.00
N ASN A 244 -22.82 8.20 0.37
CA ASN A 244 -22.86 6.87 0.98
C ASN A 244 -21.47 6.36 1.40
N TRP A 245 -20.46 7.21 1.42
CA TRP A 245 -19.06 6.81 1.61
C TRP A 245 -18.81 6.07 2.93
N ILE A 246 -19.34 6.57 4.05
CA ILE A 246 -19.20 5.89 5.35
C ILE A 246 -19.91 4.54 5.35
N GLU A 247 -21.12 4.46 4.77
CA GLU A 247 -21.89 3.20 4.67
C GLU A 247 -21.13 2.14 3.87
N GLN A 248 -20.48 2.52 2.77
CA GLN A 248 -19.70 1.59 1.95
C GLN A 248 -18.50 1.02 2.69
N HIS A 249 -17.87 1.81 3.56
CA HIS A 249 -16.80 1.31 4.43
C HIS A 249 -17.34 0.29 5.44
N LEU A 250 -18.39 0.64 6.19
CA LEU A 250 -19.00 -0.25 7.19
C LEU A 250 -19.51 -1.55 6.55
N LYS A 251 -20.20 -1.43 5.41
CA LYS A 251 -20.71 -2.58 4.64
C LYS A 251 -19.60 -3.52 4.19
N THR A 252 -18.45 -2.98 3.77
CA THR A 252 -17.29 -3.80 3.38
C THR A 252 -16.69 -4.55 4.55
N LEU A 253 -16.57 -3.91 5.72
CA LEU A 253 -16.11 -4.60 6.94
C LEU A 253 -17.03 -5.77 7.28
N ASP A 254 -18.34 -5.58 7.20
CA ASP A 254 -19.31 -6.60 7.55
C ASP A 254 -19.41 -7.73 6.50
N PHE A 255 -19.55 -7.38 5.22
CA PHE A 255 -19.68 -8.34 4.13
C PHE A 255 -18.49 -9.29 4.06
N PHE A 256 -17.27 -8.74 4.11
CA PHE A 256 -16.05 -9.53 4.04
C PHE A 256 -15.59 -10.01 5.41
N LYS A 257 -16.27 -9.68 6.52
CA LYS A 257 -15.75 -9.92 7.89
C LYS A 257 -14.32 -9.39 8.05
N ALA A 258 -14.08 -8.20 7.50
CA ALA A 258 -12.78 -7.54 7.50
C ALA A 258 -12.59 -6.66 8.75
N ASP A 259 -11.34 -6.31 9.01
CA ASP A 259 -10.95 -5.40 10.10
C ASP A 259 -10.63 -4.00 9.59
N VAL A 260 -10.20 -3.92 8.32
CA VAL A 260 -9.81 -2.69 7.64
C VAL A 260 -10.44 -2.64 6.25
N SER A 261 -11.05 -1.50 5.92
CA SER A 261 -11.59 -1.19 4.58
C SER A 261 -10.78 -0.03 4.00
N SER A 262 -9.84 -0.33 3.11
CA SER A 262 -9.03 0.66 2.39
C SER A 262 -9.78 1.14 1.14
N GLY A 263 -10.31 2.35 1.16
CA GLY A 263 -11.01 2.93 0.02
C GLY A 263 -10.08 3.29 -1.15
N VAL A 264 -10.67 3.58 -2.31
CA VAL A 264 -9.91 3.88 -3.53
C VAL A 264 -9.80 5.38 -3.76
N SER A 265 -8.57 5.86 -3.92
CA SER A 265 -8.27 7.27 -4.18
C SER A 265 -8.15 7.56 -5.67
N LEU A 266 -9.09 8.34 -6.19
CA LEU A 266 -9.10 8.87 -7.55
C LEU A 266 -8.25 10.16 -7.56
N SER A 267 -7.26 10.23 -8.46
CA SER A 267 -6.46 11.44 -8.64
C SER A 267 -7.04 12.29 -9.77
N VAL A 268 -7.37 13.56 -9.50
CA VAL A 268 -7.78 14.52 -10.56
C VAL A 268 -6.62 14.86 -11.50
N VAL A 269 -5.39 14.82 -10.98
CA VAL A 269 -4.16 15.11 -11.72
C VAL A 269 -3.20 13.93 -11.57
N GLY A 270 -2.79 13.29 -12.67
CA GLY A 270 -1.70 12.30 -12.66
C GLY A 270 -1.99 10.99 -13.38
N ALA A 271 -1.44 9.90 -12.84
CA ALA A 271 -1.47 8.58 -13.45
C ALA A 271 -2.88 7.97 -13.38
N GLU A 272 -3.22 7.19 -14.41
CA GLU A 272 -4.41 6.36 -14.45
C GLU A 272 -4.51 5.49 -13.19
N ILE A 273 -5.73 5.31 -12.70
CA ILE A 273 -6.00 4.42 -11.58
C ILE A 273 -5.67 3.00 -12.05
N PRO A 274 -4.77 2.30 -11.36
CA PRO A 274 -4.50 0.91 -11.70
C PRO A 274 -5.79 0.09 -11.73
N GLU A 275 -5.98 -0.72 -12.78
CA GLU A 275 -7.18 -1.52 -13.01
C GLU A 275 -7.56 -2.38 -11.78
N HIS A 276 -6.57 -2.82 -11.01
CA HIS A 276 -6.78 -3.61 -9.81
C HIS A 276 -7.42 -2.87 -8.62
N TYR A 277 -7.64 -1.56 -8.70
CA TYR A 277 -8.44 -0.80 -7.74
C TYR A 277 -9.92 -0.69 -8.17
N SER A 278 -10.33 -1.33 -9.27
CA SER A 278 -11.72 -1.28 -9.74
C SER A 278 -12.65 -2.32 -9.10
N TYR A 279 -12.09 -3.29 -8.36
CA TYR A 279 -12.82 -4.39 -7.74
C TYR A 279 -12.29 -4.69 -6.33
N PHE A 280 -13.06 -5.47 -5.55
CA PHE A 280 -12.67 -5.89 -4.21
C PHE A 280 -11.51 -6.88 -4.28
N ARG A 281 -10.47 -6.63 -3.47
CA ARG A 281 -9.32 -7.53 -3.35
C ARG A 281 -8.64 -7.36 -2.00
N TRP A 282 -7.73 -8.27 -1.68
CA TRP A 282 -6.73 -8.05 -0.65
C TRP A 282 -5.95 -6.77 -0.93
N SER A 283 -5.96 -5.85 0.04
CA SER A 283 -5.23 -4.59 -0.07
C SER A 283 -3.75 -4.83 0.17
N ASP A 284 -2.91 -4.36 -0.75
CA ASP A 284 -1.44 -4.38 -0.62
C ASP A 284 -0.88 -3.01 -0.23
N GLN A 285 -1.75 -2.05 0.11
CA GLN A 285 -1.44 -0.71 0.59
C GLN A 285 -2.50 -0.24 1.59
N LEU A 286 -2.15 0.76 2.39
CA LEU A 286 -3.08 1.50 3.23
C LEU A 286 -2.91 2.98 2.89
N ASP A 287 -4.02 3.65 2.58
CA ASP A 287 -4.07 5.09 2.31
C ASP A 287 -4.78 5.75 3.50
N THR A 288 -4.03 6.44 4.38
CA THR A 288 -4.65 7.07 5.56
C THR A 288 -5.55 8.25 5.21
N GLY A 289 -5.65 8.64 3.94
CA GLY A 289 -6.65 9.59 3.49
C GLY A 289 -8.02 8.98 3.18
N ASN A 290 -8.15 7.64 3.15
CA ASN A 290 -9.42 6.97 2.82
C ASN A 290 -9.47 5.53 3.40
N VAL A 291 -9.49 5.40 4.72
CA VAL A 291 -9.52 4.07 5.35
C VAL A 291 -10.35 4.05 6.63
N LEU A 292 -11.24 3.06 6.72
CA LEU A 292 -11.98 2.74 7.94
C LEU A 292 -11.34 1.52 8.61
N LEU A 293 -11.13 1.59 9.92
CA LEU A 293 -10.63 0.47 10.71
C LEU A 293 -11.27 0.42 12.10
N LYS A 294 -11.32 -0.77 12.69
CA LYS A 294 -11.74 -0.94 14.11
C LYS A 294 -10.76 -0.21 15.04
N LYS A 295 -11.26 0.52 16.02
CA LYS A 295 -10.43 1.24 16.99
C LYS A 295 -9.53 0.30 17.81
N SER A 296 -10.02 -0.89 18.14
CA SER A 296 -9.24 -1.91 18.89
C SER A 296 -7.95 -2.36 18.19
N ILE A 297 -7.78 -2.12 16.88
CA ILE A 297 -6.53 -2.40 16.18
C ILE A 297 -5.36 -1.63 16.81
N PHE A 298 -5.59 -0.39 17.23
CA PHE A 298 -4.56 0.45 17.85
C PHE A 298 -4.10 -0.08 19.21
N GLU A 299 -4.91 -0.87 19.91
CA GLU A 299 -4.54 -1.51 21.18
C GLU A 299 -3.49 -2.62 20.98
N LYS A 300 -3.59 -3.37 19.87
CA LYS A 300 -2.64 -4.45 19.54
C LYS A 300 -1.44 -3.94 18.75
N VAL A 301 -1.68 -3.11 17.74
CA VAL A 301 -0.67 -2.69 16.75
C VAL A 301 0.08 -1.44 17.20
N GLY A 302 -0.49 -0.65 18.10
CA GLY A 302 -0.01 0.68 18.46
C GLY A 302 -0.40 1.75 17.45
N TYR A 303 0.00 2.99 17.70
CA TYR A 303 -0.37 4.18 16.92
C TYR A 303 0.42 4.31 15.60
N PHE A 304 0.49 5.50 14.98
CA PHE A 304 1.40 5.76 13.86
C PHE A 304 2.81 6.06 14.37
N ASP A 305 3.83 5.51 13.72
CA ASP A 305 5.23 5.77 14.11
C ASP A 305 5.67 7.17 13.65
N ARG A 306 5.86 8.08 14.60
CA ARG A 306 6.34 9.45 14.42
C ARG A 306 7.76 9.52 13.87
N GLN A 307 8.52 8.42 13.82
CA GLN A 307 9.76 8.40 13.05
C GLN A 307 9.55 8.63 11.54
N PHE A 308 8.32 8.55 11.04
CA PHE A 308 7.95 8.88 9.67
C PHE A 308 7.51 10.33 9.47
N GLU A 309 7.56 11.18 10.51
CA GLU A 309 7.19 12.60 10.39
C GLU A 309 7.99 13.33 9.32
N GLY A 310 7.28 14.08 8.47
CA GLY A 310 7.86 14.82 7.34
C GLY A 310 8.54 13.93 6.28
N GLN A 311 8.31 12.61 6.30
CA GLN A 311 8.90 11.67 5.35
C GLN A 311 7.87 10.66 4.80
N ARG A 312 8.33 9.76 3.93
CA ARG A 312 7.51 8.76 3.23
C ARG A 312 7.36 7.49 4.04
N MET A 313 6.33 6.71 3.70
CA MET A 313 6.09 5.33 4.15
C MET A 313 5.38 5.15 5.50
N GLY A 314 4.91 6.21 6.17
CA GLY A 314 4.18 6.03 7.43
C GLY A 314 2.85 5.28 7.26
N ASP A 315 2.07 5.55 6.21
CA ASP A 315 0.84 4.77 5.93
C ASP A 315 1.17 3.30 5.68
N GLY A 316 2.19 3.08 4.84
CA GLY A 316 2.63 1.76 4.44
C GLY A 316 3.24 0.95 5.59
N GLU A 317 3.83 1.62 6.57
CA GLU A 317 4.34 1.00 7.79
C GLU A 317 3.22 0.54 8.71
N PHE A 318 2.24 1.42 8.99
CA PHE A 318 1.09 1.07 9.81
C PHE A 318 0.25 -0.05 9.16
N GLY A 319 0.01 0.04 7.85
CA GLY A 319 -0.66 -1.02 7.09
C GLY A 319 0.08 -2.35 7.12
N LEU A 320 1.42 -2.33 7.08
CA LEU A 320 2.22 -3.54 7.21
C LEU A 320 2.13 -4.15 8.61
N ARG A 321 2.17 -3.33 9.68
CA ARG A 321 1.94 -3.84 11.04
C ARG A 321 0.56 -4.45 11.20
N CYS A 322 -0.48 -3.83 10.63
CA CYS A 322 -1.83 -4.41 10.62
C CYS A 322 -1.86 -5.79 9.95
N TYR A 323 -1.24 -5.90 8.76
CA TYR A 323 -1.11 -7.18 8.05
C TYR A 323 -0.38 -8.23 8.89
N LEU A 324 0.79 -7.89 9.45
CA LEU A 324 1.60 -8.82 10.25
C LEU A 324 0.87 -9.27 11.52
N ALA A 325 0.09 -8.39 12.16
CA ALA A 325 -0.74 -8.72 13.31
C ALA A 325 -1.98 -9.57 12.99
N GLY A 326 -2.17 -9.96 11.72
CA GLY A 326 -3.26 -10.82 11.28
C GLY A 326 -4.60 -10.09 11.09
N TYR A 327 -4.59 -8.80 10.76
CA TYR A 327 -5.81 -8.06 10.44
C TYR A 327 -6.16 -8.11 8.96
N LYS A 328 -7.43 -8.37 8.68
CA LYS A 328 -7.96 -8.48 7.32
C LYS A 328 -8.21 -7.11 6.70
N ASN A 329 -7.41 -6.76 5.69
CA ASN A 329 -7.52 -5.48 4.96
C ASN A 329 -8.00 -5.67 3.51
N ILE A 330 -9.15 -5.09 3.20
CA ILE A 330 -9.80 -5.18 1.90
C ILE A 330 -9.76 -3.84 1.17
N SER A 331 -9.35 -3.86 -0.10
CA SER A 331 -9.46 -2.72 -0.99
C SER A 331 -10.92 -2.56 -1.43
N ASN A 332 -11.47 -1.37 -1.21
CA ASN A 332 -12.89 -1.07 -1.35
C ASN A 332 -13.11 -0.10 -2.53
N PRO A 333 -13.49 -0.61 -3.73
CA PRO A 333 -13.78 0.22 -4.89
C PRO A 333 -15.11 0.98 -4.76
N LYS A 334 -15.94 0.71 -3.75
CA LYS A 334 -17.21 1.40 -3.53
C LYS A 334 -17.06 2.62 -2.62
N ALA A 335 -16.08 2.62 -1.72
CA ALA A 335 -15.69 3.78 -0.94
C ALA A 335 -14.61 4.60 -1.65
N LYS A 336 -15.02 5.34 -2.69
CA LYS A 336 -14.10 6.19 -3.48
C LYS A 336 -13.93 7.56 -2.84
N ARG A 337 -12.72 8.10 -3.00
CA ARG A 337 -12.37 9.46 -2.66
C ARG A 337 -11.70 10.14 -3.84
N MET A 338 -12.15 11.33 -4.20
CA MET A 338 -11.43 12.18 -5.14
C MET A 338 -10.42 13.05 -4.38
N HIS A 339 -9.13 12.78 -4.57
CA HIS A 339 -8.04 13.53 -3.95
C HIS A 339 -7.62 14.69 -4.86
N LEU A 340 -7.87 15.92 -4.40
CA LEU A 340 -7.70 17.15 -5.17
C LEU A 340 -6.23 17.54 -5.35
N LYS A 341 -5.34 16.99 -4.51
CA LYS A 341 -3.90 17.27 -4.50
C LYS A 341 -3.59 18.76 -4.36
N ALA A 342 -4.14 19.39 -3.31
CA ALA A 342 -3.99 20.82 -3.04
C ALA A 342 -2.53 21.27 -3.22
N GLU A 343 -2.29 22.36 -3.94
CA GLU A 343 -0.94 22.79 -4.34
C GLU A 343 -0.06 23.20 -3.15
N GLN A 344 -0.68 23.63 -2.05
CA GLN A 344 -0.03 24.13 -0.84
C GLN A 344 -0.63 23.49 0.43
N GLY A 345 0.01 23.73 1.59
CA GLY A 345 -0.43 23.19 2.88
C GLY A 345 -0.12 21.70 3.08
N GLY A 346 -0.46 21.17 4.25
CA GLY A 346 -0.21 19.77 4.65
C GLY A 346 1.26 19.36 4.54
N LEU A 347 1.50 18.09 4.19
CA LEU A 347 2.85 17.54 4.01
C LEU A 347 3.69 18.26 2.92
N ARG A 348 3.09 19.08 2.05
CA ARG A 348 3.85 19.86 1.05
C ARG A 348 4.68 20.98 1.69
N GLN A 349 4.26 21.45 2.87
CA GLN A 349 5.06 22.36 3.69
C GLN A 349 6.13 21.63 4.52
N MET A 350 6.00 20.31 4.68
CA MET A 350 6.87 19.48 5.52
C MET A 350 7.71 18.51 4.68
N GLY A 351 8.89 18.96 4.25
CA GLY A 351 9.92 18.07 3.71
C GLY A 351 9.85 17.82 2.19
N SER A 352 10.36 16.66 1.75
CA SER A 352 10.34 16.25 0.35
C SER A 352 9.35 15.11 0.18
N TRP A 353 8.31 15.33 -0.62
CA TRP A 353 7.42 14.24 -1.01
C TRP A 353 8.19 13.20 -1.85
N ASP A 354 9.29 13.50 -2.53
CA ASP A 354 10.01 12.45 -3.25
C ASP A 354 10.87 11.61 -2.28
N GLY A 355 10.54 10.32 -2.17
CA GLY A 355 11.27 9.39 -1.31
C GLY A 355 12.66 9.01 -1.84
N TRP A 356 12.99 9.33 -3.09
CA TRP A 356 14.25 8.94 -3.74
C TRP A 356 15.09 10.13 -4.20
N ARG A 357 14.47 11.29 -4.46
CA ARG A 357 15.15 12.46 -5.02
C ARG A 357 15.36 13.50 -3.93
N PRO A 358 16.56 13.57 -3.30
CA PRO A 358 16.83 14.58 -2.29
C PRO A 358 16.87 15.99 -2.91
N LYS A 359 16.42 16.99 -2.15
CA LYS A 359 16.48 18.41 -2.54
C LYS A 359 17.92 18.96 -2.53
N LYS A 360 18.76 18.44 -1.62
CA LYS A 360 20.19 18.80 -1.50
C LYS A 360 21.04 17.77 -2.21
N LEU A 361 22.17 18.20 -2.77
CA LEU A 361 23.12 17.35 -3.49
C LEU A 361 23.47 16.11 -2.63
N PHE A 362 24.07 16.26 -1.45
CA PHE A 362 24.42 15.13 -0.57
C PHE A 362 23.28 14.65 0.35
N GLY A 363 22.02 14.94 0.03
CA GLY A 363 20.89 14.47 0.83
C GLY A 363 20.75 12.94 0.76
N PRO A 364 20.17 12.30 1.80
CA PRO A 364 19.99 10.86 1.83
C PRO A 364 19.11 10.36 0.67
N ARG A 365 19.50 9.24 0.07
CA ARG A 365 18.76 8.57 -1.01
C ARG A 365 18.67 7.06 -0.74
N PRO A 366 17.47 6.46 -0.63
CA PRO A 366 16.19 7.14 -0.45
C PRO A 366 16.16 7.92 0.88
N VAL A 367 15.08 8.62 1.19
CA VAL A 367 14.90 9.25 2.51
C VAL A 367 15.02 8.18 3.62
N PRO A 368 15.54 8.52 4.82
CA PRO A 368 15.88 7.52 5.83
C PRO A 368 14.72 6.63 6.28
N SER A 369 13.50 7.17 6.35
CA SER A 369 12.27 6.41 6.64
C SER A 369 12.04 5.22 5.72
N VAL A 370 12.40 5.32 4.44
CA VAL A 370 12.25 4.22 3.47
C VAL A 370 13.18 3.05 3.83
N LEU A 371 14.44 3.34 4.18
CA LEU A 371 15.35 2.30 4.63
C LEU A 371 15.01 1.80 6.03
N TYR A 372 14.48 2.67 6.89
CA TYR A 372 13.98 2.28 8.21
C TYR A 372 12.86 1.23 8.08
N LEU A 373 11.79 1.52 7.32
CA LEU A 373 10.73 0.54 7.05
C LEU A 373 11.31 -0.77 6.49
N THR A 374 12.03 -0.69 5.37
CA THR A 374 12.41 -1.90 4.64
C THR A 374 13.38 -2.78 5.43
N ARG A 375 14.32 -2.18 6.17
CA ARG A 375 15.29 -2.93 6.97
C ARG A 375 14.67 -3.52 8.23
N THR A 376 13.72 -2.82 8.85
CA THR A 376 13.01 -3.31 10.04
C THR A 376 12.21 -4.57 9.72
N TYR A 377 11.47 -4.58 8.60
CA TYR A 377 10.50 -5.65 8.33
C TYR A 377 10.94 -6.70 7.31
N PHE A 378 11.75 -6.34 6.30
CA PHE A 378 12.11 -7.24 5.20
C PHE A 378 13.57 -7.72 5.24
N GLY A 379 14.38 -7.14 6.13
CA GLY A 379 15.79 -7.48 6.28
C GLY A 379 16.70 -6.93 5.18
N LYS A 380 18.00 -7.07 5.39
CA LYS A 380 19.04 -6.38 4.59
C LYS A 380 19.02 -6.77 3.11
N ILE A 381 18.82 -8.05 2.79
CA ILE A 381 18.91 -8.55 1.41
C ILE A 381 17.78 -7.97 0.55
N LEU A 382 16.53 -8.03 1.02
CA LEU A 382 15.39 -7.48 0.29
C LEU A 382 15.45 -5.97 0.20
N THR A 383 15.94 -5.28 1.25
CA THR A 383 16.25 -3.85 1.18
C THR A 383 17.23 -3.53 0.06
N LEU A 384 18.31 -4.31 -0.11
CA LEU A 384 19.30 -4.06 -1.16
C LEU A 384 18.70 -4.22 -2.56
N TYR A 385 17.87 -5.24 -2.79
CA TYR A 385 17.14 -5.38 -4.06
C TYR A 385 16.20 -4.20 -4.30
N PHE A 386 15.49 -3.74 -3.28
CA PHE A 386 14.64 -2.56 -3.36
C PHE A 386 15.43 -1.28 -3.69
N VAL A 387 16.58 -1.09 -3.05
CA VAL A 387 17.50 0.02 -3.31
C VAL A 387 18.01 0.00 -4.74
N LEU A 388 18.46 -1.15 -5.23
CA LEU A 388 18.94 -1.32 -6.60
C LEU A 388 17.88 -0.92 -7.64
N GLN A 389 16.62 -1.31 -7.42
CA GLN A 389 15.51 -0.94 -8.30
C GLN A 389 15.23 0.56 -8.30
N GLY A 390 15.28 1.21 -7.13
CA GLY A 390 14.90 2.62 -6.98
C GLY A 390 16.00 3.61 -7.37
N ILE A 391 17.27 3.21 -7.31
CA ILE A 391 18.40 4.07 -7.71
C ILE A 391 18.29 4.50 -9.17
N MET A 392 18.03 3.56 -10.08
CA MET A 392 18.12 3.81 -11.52
C MET A 392 17.15 4.91 -11.97
N PRO A 393 15.85 4.88 -11.61
CA PRO A 393 14.92 5.95 -11.97
C PRO A 393 15.13 7.24 -11.15
N SER A 394 15.81 7.18 -10.00
CA SER A 394 16.02 8.35 -9.13
C SER A 394 16.99 9.38 -9.70
N LEU A 395 17.81 9.00 -10.68
CA LEU A 395 18.76 9.90 -11.35
C LEU A 395 18.07 10.88 -12.31
N VAL A 396 16.86 10.56 -12.76
CA VAL A 396 16.04 11.46 -13.59
C VAL A 396 15.21 12.36 -12.68
N SER A 397 15.23 13.68 -12.90
CA SER A 397 14.36 14.61 -12.17
C SER A 397 12.88 14.20 -12.28
N TYR A 398 12.11 14.42 -11.21
CA TYR A 398 10.70 14.02 -11.12
C TYR A 398 9.86 14.60 -12.28
N LYS A 399 10.15 15.83 -12.73
CA LYS A 399 9.48 16.49 -13.88
C LYS A 399 9.59 15.67 -15.16
N PHE A 400 10.69 14.94 -15.33
CA PHE A 400 11.00 14.18 -16.53
C PHE A 400 10.82 12.66 -16.35
N LYS A 401 10.19 12.23 -15.26
CA LYS A 401 10.00 10.80 -14.95
C LYS A 401 9.25 10.00 -16.03
N ASN A 402 8.59 10.66 -16.98
CA ASN A 402 7.89 10.03 -18.08
C ASN A 402 8.67 10.05 -19.41
N SER A 403 9.76 10.83 -19.53
CA SER A 403 10.56 10.90 -20.75
C SER A 403 11.39 9.64 -20.95
N ARG A 404 11.16 8.92 -22.06
CA ARG A 404 11.94 7.71 -22.41
C ARG A 404 13.39 8.04 -22.77
N VAL A 405 13.61 9.16 -23.46
CA VAL A 405 14.94 9.62 -23.89
C VAL A 405 15.80 10.00 -22.68
N LEU A 406 15.26 10.80 -21.76
CA LEU A 406 16.01 11.21 -20.57
C LEU A 406 16.30 10.04 -19.63
N LYS A 407 15.42 9.02 -19.59
CA LYS A 407 15.72 7.76 -18.91
C LYS A 407 16.91 7.03 -19.52
N LEU A 408 16.97 6.92 -20.85
CA LEU A 408 18.10 6.29 -21.55
C LEU A 408 19.41 7.05 -21.31
N ILE A 409 19.40 8.38 -21.41
CA ILE A 409 20.57 9.22 -21.14
C ILE A 409 21.03 9.06 -19.69
N SER A 410 20.08 9.08 -18.74
CA SER A 410 20.43 8.87 -17.32
C SER A 410 21.08 7.52 -17.06
N PHE A 411 20.73 6.50 -17.86
CA PHE A 411 21.33 5.17 -17.74
C PHE A 411 22.81 5.20 -18.10
N CYS A 412 23.17 5.89 -19.18
CA CYS A 412 24.57 6.07 -19.59
C CYS A 412 25.39 6.87 -18.56
N LEU A 413 24.73 7.73 -17.77
CA LEU A 413 25.37 8.55 -16.74
C LEU A 413 25.48 7.85 -15.38
N ILE A 414 24.89 6.66 -15.20
CA ILE A 414 24.96 5.93 -13.92
C ILE A 414 26.40 5.73 -13.45
N PRO A 415 27.36 5.24 -14.25
CA PRO A 415 28.70 4.98 -13.75
C PRO A 415 29.37 6.24 -13.17
N LEU A 416 29.09 7.41 -13.78
CA LEU A 416 29.61 8.69 -13.33
C LEU A 416 29.00 9.11 -11.97
N PHE A 417 27.70 8.91 -11.79
CA PHE A 417 27.01 9.31 -10.55
C PHE A 417 26.98 8.21 -9.48
N LEU A 418 27.38 6.98 -9.79
CA LEU A 418 27.29 5.85 -8.89
C LEU A 418 28.05 6.06 -7.58
N PRO A 419 29.32 6.53 -7.56
CA PRO A 419 30.03 6.79 -6.30
C PRO A 419 29.27 7.78 -5.40
N PHE A 420 28.68 8.80 -6.01
CA PHE A 420 27.91 9.81 -5.32
C PHE A 420 26.59 9.25 -4.74
N VAL A 421 25.85 8.47 -5.54
CA VAL A 421 24.65 7.78 -5.09
C VAL A 421 24.96 6.82 -3.94
N LEU A 422 26.08 6.11 -4.00
CA LEU A 422 26.51 5.21 -2.93
C LEU A 422 26.72 5.97 -1.61
N VAL A 423 27.35 7.15 -1.63
CA VAL A 423 27.46 8.01 -0.45
C VAL A 423 26.08 8.41 0.09
N GLN A 424 25.14 8.83 -0.77
CA GLN A 424 23.78 9.17 -0.34
C GLN A 424 23.03 7.98 0.29
N VAL A 425 23.22 6.78 -0.26
CA VAL A 425 22.65 5.52 0.26
C VAL A 425 23.27 5.17 1.60
N LEU A 426 24.59 5.29 1.75
CA LEU A 426 25.30 5.06 3.02
C LEU A 426 24.84 6.03 4.11
N ILE A 427 24.65 7.31 3.79
CA ILE A 427 24.08 8.31 4.72
C ILE A 427 22.68 7.87 5.16
N SER A 428 21.81 7.54 4.19
CA SER A 428 20.46 7.05 4.50
C SER A 428 20.48 5.77 5.34
N TRP A 429 21.42 4.87 5.07
CA TRP A 429 21.60 3.63 5.81
C TRP A 429 22.01 3.89 7.26
N ARG A 430 22.96 4.81 7.50
CA ARG A 430 23.35 5.20 8.85
C ARG A 430 22.19 5.86 9.61
N LEU A 431 21.46 6.77 8.97
CA LEU A 431 20.32 7.44 9.58
C LEU A 431 19.17 6.48 9.88
N SER A 432 18.90 5.50 9.01
CA SER A 432 17.92 4.45 9.29
C SER A 432 18.35 3.53 10.42
N THR A 433 19.64 3.23 10.58
CA THR A 433 20.13 2.49 11.77
C THR A 433 19.85 3.28 13.05
N HIS A 434 20.07 4.60 13.05
CA HIS A 434 19.71 5.44 14.19
C HIS A 434 18.21 5.38 14.52
N LYS A 435 17.36 5.38 13.50
CA LYS A 435 15.90 5.20 13.66
C LYS A 435 15.56 3.84 14.25
N MET A 436 16.14 2.76 13.73
CA MET A 436 15.94 1.40 14.26
C MET A 436 16.34 1.29 15.73
N ASN A 437 17.47 1.89 16.12
CA ASN A 437 17.95 1.87 17.49
C ASN A 437 17.05 2.65 18.46
N LYS A 438 16.34 3.67 17.99
CA LYS A 438 15.35 4.41 18.79
C LYS A 438 14.05 3.63 19.00
N GLY A 439 13.77 2.64 18.15
CA GLY A 439 12.50 1.92 18.16
C GLY A 439 11.32 2.78 17.70
N ILE A 440 10.13 2.19 17.69
CA ILE A 440 8.91 2.90 17.29
C ILE A 440 8.63 4.05 18.26
N TRP A 441 8.28 5.21 17.71
CA TRP A 441 7.91 6.38 18.50
C TRP A 441 6.45 6.74 18.23
N TRP A 442 5.57 6.52 19.21
CA TRP A 442 4.16 6.91 19.10
C TRP A 442 3.93 8.40 19.29
#